data_AF-A0A071MES7-F1
#
_entry.id   AF-A0A071MES7-F1
#
_cell.length_a   1.000
_cell.length_b   1.000
_cell.length_c   1.000
_cell.angle_alpha   90.00
_cell.angle_beta   90.00
_cell.angle_gamma   90.00
#
_symmetry.space_group_name_H-M   'P 1'
#
loop_
_entity.id
_entity.type
_entity.pdbx_description
1 polymer ?
#
loop_
_entity_poly.entity_id
_entity_poly.type
_entity_poly.pdbx_seq_one_letter_code
_entity_poly.pdbx_strand_id
1 'polypeptide(L)'
;MNIRHERFTRPALGVLCVATLAALQACNGDACFGVDVCFNNNTQTVALSGTAATGGALASAQVTVSCAAGSATTLTDGGGNYRVTLNATLPCVITVASGGTRLHSLAYAGGTFNTTPETELMLVYLAAQLGTNTAGLIGHFQGSLHDQQVMNDPNAVQAAQSAVVSNLQQRYAVTLAAPAFLTTSFVVGQPGVDSDLVALAKAGAIDSNGQPDPVAVSLLQQAGAAHPL
;
A
#
# COMPACT_ATOMS: atom_id res chain seq x y z
N MET A 1 -20.50 38.09 70.25
CA MET A 1 -19.61 39.26 70.47
C MET A 1 -18.66 39.31 69.28
N ASN A 2 -18.90 40.16 68.26
CA ASN A 2 -18.40 41.56 68.16
C ASN A 2 -16.93 41.64 68.62
N ILE A 3 -15.96 42.14 67.84
CA ILE A 3 -15.92 43.46 67.20
C ILE A 3 -14.96 43.43 65.97
N ARG A 4 -15.34 44.15 64.90
CA ARG A 4 -14.53 44.51 63.71
C ARG A 4 -13.45 45.54 64.02
N HIS A 5 -12.34 45.55 63.29
CA HIS A 5 -11.62 46.78 62.94
C HIS A 5 -11.06 46.70 61.51
N GLU A 6 -11.58 47.58 60.64
CA GLU A 6 -11.07 47.93 59.32
C GLU A 6 -10.20 49.20 59.44
N ARG A 7 -9.08 49.31 58.69
CA ARG A 7 -8.55 50.48 57.93
C ARG A 7 -7.45 49.95 56.98
N PHE A 8 -7.58 49.92 55.65
CA PHE A 8 -7.59 51.00 54.62
C PHE A 8 -6.22 51.63 54.33
N THR A 9 -5.59 51.28 53.18
CA THR A 9 -4.89 52.20 52.23
C THR A 9 -4.34 51.47 50.99
N ARG A 10 -5.09 51.55 49.87
CA ARG A 10 -4.75 52.05 48.49
C ARG A 10 -3.47 51.60 47.71
N PRO A 11 -3.44 51.79 46.36
CA PRO A 11 -3.19 50.72 45.37
C PRO A 11 -1.87 50.88 44.59
N ALA A 12 -1.44 49.82 43.90
CA ALA A 12 -0.48 49.95 42.80
C ALA A 12 -0.78 48.93 41.69
N LEU A 13 -0.91 49.48 40.47
CA LEU A 13 -1.02 48.79 39.19
C LEU A 13 0.18 47.88 38.92
N GLY A 14 -0.04 46.76 38.21
CA GLY A 14 1.08 45.92 37.78
C GLY A 14 0.72 44.70 36.93
N VAL A 15 0.34 44.93 35.67
CA VAL A 15 0.73 44.15 34.47
C VAL A 15 0.25 42.69 34.33
N LEU A 16 -0.51 42.48 33.24
CA LEU A 16 -0.82 41.19 32.61
C LEU A 16 0.45 40.38 32.28
N CYS A 17 0.45 39.08 32.56
CA CYS A 17 1.24 38.10 31.82
C CYS A 17 0.37 36.87 31.53
N VAL A 18 -0.07 36.77 30.27
CA VAL A 18 -0.73 35.59 29.70
C VAL A 18 0.38 34.57 29.38
N ALA A 19 0.44 33.49 30.14
CA ALA A 19 1.33 32.36 29.85
C ALA A 19 0.60 31.36 28.93
N THR A 20 0.72 31.56 27.63
CA THR A 20 0.44 30.54 26.61
C THR A 20 1.76 29.99 26.11
N LEU A 21 2.15 28.78 26.55
CA LEU A 21 3.14 27.99 25.82
C LEU A 21 2.44 26.84 25.12
N ALA A 22 2.36 27.00 23.80
CA ALA A 22 1.91 26.01 22.85
C ALA A 22 2.85 24.80 22.83
N ALA A 23 2.26 23.65 22.57
CA ALA A 23 2.94 22.37 22.37
C ALA A 23 3.95 22.45 21.22
N LEU A 24 5.09 21.82 21.44
CA LEU A 24 6.16 21.60 20.47
C LEU A 24 5.65 20.60 19.41
N GLN A 25 5.03 21.12 18.35
CA GLN A 25 4.79 20.39 17.11
C GLN A 25 6.11 20.27 16.34
N ALA A 26 6.24 19.13 15.66
CA ALA A 26 7.46 18.58 15.09
C ALA A 26 8.22 19.54 14.15
N CYS A 27 9.55 19.47 14.24
CA CYS A 27 10.47 20.05 13.28
C CYS A 27 10.52 19.14 12.04
N ASN A 28 9.62 19.37 11.08
CA ASN A 28 9.85 19.00 9.69
C ASN A 28 10.88 20.01 9.16
N GLY A 29 12.14 19.59 9.04
CA GLY A 29 13.24 20.47 8.65
C GLY A 29 13.18 20.82 7.16
N ASP A 30 12.67 22.00 6.83
CA ASP A 30 12.87 22.65 5.53
C ASP A 30 14.31 23.17 5.43
N ALA A 31 15.12 22.61 4.54
CA ALA A 31 16.43 23.16 4.20
C ALA A 31 16.29 24.16 3.04
N CYS A 32 16.26 25.45 3.36
CA CYS A 32 16.24 26.53 2.37
C CYS A 32 17.66 27.05 2.10
N PHE A 33 18.18 26.83 0.90
CA PHE A 33 19.33 27.58 0.37
C PHE A 33 18.83 28.56 -0.69
N GLY A 34 19.34 29.80 -0.61
CA GLY A 34 18.78 30.98 -1.27
C GLY A 34 18.50 30.86 -2.77
N VAL A 35 17.54 31.70 -3.20
CA VAL A 35 16.82 31.81 -4.49
C VAL A 35 15.61 30.87 -4.65
N ASP A 36 14.56 31.17 -3.88
CA ASP A 36 13.13 31.02 -4.17
C ASP A 36 12.66 29.72 -4.87
N VAL A 37 13.09 28.55 -4.37
CA VAL A 37 12.38 27.28 -4.60
C VAL A 37 12.53 26.40 -3.35
N CYS A 38 11.46 26.25 -2.57
CA CYS A 38 11.40 25.25 -1.50
C CYS A 38 11.09 23.88 -2.12
N PHE A 39 12.09 23.00 -2.25
CA PHE A 39 11.82 21.61 -2.56
C PHE A 39 11.39 20.89 -1.28
N ASN A 40 10.07 20.73 -1.11
CA ASN A 40 9.55 19.71 -0.20
C ASN A 40 9.86 18.33 -0.78
N ASN A 41 11.08 17.83 -0.56
CA ASN A 41 11.38 16.41 -0.74
C ASN A 41 10.75 15.65 0.43
N ASN A 42 9.41 15.54 0.43
CA ASN A 42 8.63 14.74 1.39
C ASN A 42 8.81 13.23 1.14
N THR A 43 9.98 12.85 0.65
CA THR A 43 10.41 11.48 0.44
C THR A 43 11.11 11.00 1.69
N GLN A 44 10.76 9.80 2.14
CA GLN A 44 11.40 9.11 3.25
C GLN A 44 12.13 7.89 2.74
N THR A 45 13.13 7.42 3.48
CA THR A 45 13.78 6.15 3.16
C THR A 45 12.80 5.01 3.48
N VAL A 46 12.34 4.33 2.44
CA VAL A 46 11.43 3.18 2.50
C VAL A 46 12.21 1.93 2.14
N ALA A 47 12.11 0.89 2.96
CA ALA A 47 12.61 -0.45 2.65
C ALA A 47 11.42 -1.34 2.26
N LEU A 48 11.51 -1.94 1.08
CA LEU A 48 10.50 -2.85 0.55
C LEU A 48 11.13 -4.22 0.30
N SER A 49 10.38 -5.27 0.61
CA SER A 49 10.72 -6.65 0.30
C SER A 49 9.48 -7.40 -0.16
N GLY A 50 9.65 -8.55 -0.77
CA GLY A 50 8.53 -9.42 -1.13
C GLY A 50 8.97 -10.64 -1.91
N THR A 51 8.01 -11.51 -2.18
CA THR A 51 8.19 -12.68 -3.03
C THR A 51 7.31 -12.53 -4.26
N ALA A 52 7.88 -12.74 -5.45
CA ALA A 52 7.16 -12.78 -6.70
C ALA A 52 6.97 -14.23 -7.17
N ALA A 53 5.72 -14.67 -7.26
CA ALA A 53 5.41 -16.05 -7.59
C ALA A 53 4.02 -16.22 -8.22
N THR A 54 3.87 -17.27 -9.02
CA THR A 54 2.62 -17.67 -9.70
C THR A 54 2.25 -19.14 -9.42
N GLY A 55 2.59 -19.65 -8.24
CA GLY A 55 2.68 -21.09 -7.95
C GLY A 55 4.07 -21.69 -8.25
N GLY A 56 4.96 -20.87 -8.78
CA GLY A 56 6.40 -21.08 -8.85
C GLY A 56 7.12 -19.73 -8.76
N ALA A 57 8.38 -19.74 -8.32
CA ALA A 57 9.17 -18.53 -8.17
C ALA A 57 9.41 -17.86 -9.52
N LEU A 58 9.12 -16.57 -9.62
CA LEU A 58 9.54 -15.76 -10.75
C LEU A 58 11.00 -15.37 -10.54
N ALA A 59 11.93 -16.25 -10.91
CA ALA A 59 13.36 -16.04 -10.78
C ALA A 59 13.91 -15.06 -11.82
N SER A 60 14.89 -14.23 -11.43
CA SER A 60 15.54 -13.22 -12.30
C SER A 60 14.54 -12.28 -13.00
N ALA A 61 13.38 -12.06 -12.37
CA ALA A 61 12.32 -11.19 -12.86
C ALA A 61 12.65 -9.73 -12.57
N GLN A 62 12.32 -8.84 -13.50
CA GLN A 62 12.49 -7.40 -13.31
C GLN A 62 11.42 -6.87 -12.37
N VAL A 63 11.84 -6.29 -11.25
CA VAL A 63 10.99 -5.59 -10.29
C VAL A 63 11.16 -4.10 -10.49
N THR A 64 10.06 -3.39 -10.75
CA THR A 64 10.02 -1.93 -10.83
C THR A 64 9.09 -1.41 -9.75
N VAL A 65 9.60 -0.56 -8.86
CA VAL A 65 8.83 0.13 -7.84
C VAL A 65 8.65 1.58 -8.27
N SER A 66 7.40 2.00 -8.43
CA SER A 66 7.03 3.37 -8.78
C SER A 66 6.12 3.94 -7.70
N CYS A 67 6.60 4.92 -6.96
CA CYS A 67 5.87 5.53 -5.86
C CYS A 67 5.23 6.86 -6.28
N ALA A 68 4.39 7.44 -5.41
CA ALA A 68 3.82 8.77 -5.62
C ALA A 68 4.93 9.81 -5.88
N ALA A 69 6.06 9.67 -5.19
CA ALA A 69 7.34 10.25 -5.59
C ALA A 69 8.47 9.23 -5.34
N GLY A 70 9.42 9.16 -6.27
CA GLY A 70 10.55 8.21 -6.21
C GLY A 70 10.26 6.87 -6.89
N SER A 71 11.32 6.23 -7.36
CA SER A 71 11.25 4.94 -8.04
C SER A 71 12.55 4.16 -7.89
N ALA A 72 12.47 2.84 -7.99
CA ALA A 72 13.65 1.98 -8.01
C ALA A 72 13.40 0.72 -8.83
N THR A 73 14.48 0.06 -9.27
CA THR A 73 14.41 -1.22 -9.96
C THR A 73 15.34 -2.22 -9.30
N THR A 74 14.95 -3.49 -9.25
CA THR A 74 15.77 -4.59 -8.78
C THR A 74 15.43 -5.87 -9.54
N LEU A 75 16.09 -6.98 -9.20
CA LEU A 75 15.77 -8.31 -9.70
C LEU A 75 15.33 -9.20 -8.55
N THR A 76 14.48 -10.18 -8.85
CA THR A 76 14.23 -11.29 -7.93
C THR A 76 15.39 -12.27 -7.93
N ASP A 77 15.63 -12.92 -6.79
CA ASP A 77 16.56 -14.04 -6.68
C ASP A 77 15.95 -15.36 -7.21
N GLY A 78 16.70 -16.46 -7.13
CA GLY A 78 16.25 -17.79 -7.58
C GLY A 78 15.01 -18.32 -6.83
N GLY A 79 14.70 -17.77 -5.66
CA GLY A 79 13.48 -18.07 -4.89
C GLY A 79 12.35 -17.09 -5.14
N GLY A 80 12.51 -16.13 -6.07
CA GLY A 80 11.51 -15.10 -6.36
C GLY A 80 11.53 -13.93 -5.38
N ASN A 81 12.47 -13.88 -4.42
CA ASN A 81 12.51 -12.82 -3.43
C ASN A 81 13.15 -11.56 -4.01
N TYR A 82 12.62 -10.40 -3.66
CA TYR A 82 13.23 -9.11 -3.94
C TYR A 82 13.34 -8.25 -2.68
N ARG A 83 14.32 -7.35 -2.69
CA ARG A 83 14.51 -6.30 -1.69
C ARG A 83 15.00 -5.04 -2.37
N VAL A 84 14.50 -3.90 -1.93
CA VAL A 84 14.91 -2.59 -2.44
C VAL A 84 14.72 -1.54 -1.34
N THR A 85 15.67 -0.61 -1.25
CA THR A 85 15.57 0.57 -0.39
C THR A 85 15.63 1.79 -1.30
N LEU A 86 14.70 2.72 -1.13
CA LEU A 86 14.59 3.93 -1.93
C LEU A 86 14.10 5.11 -1.09
N ASN A 87 14.43 6.33 -1.50
CA ASN A 87 13.79 7.52 -0.98
C ASN A 87 12.51 7.76 -1.77
N ALA A 88 11.35 7.65 -1.11
CA ALA A 88 10.05 7.73 -1.78
C ALA A 88 8.95 8.32 -0.90
N THR A 89 7.89 8.79 -1.55
CA THR A 89 6.60 9.10 -0.93
C THR A 89 5.61 8.00 -1.29
N LEU A 90 5.03 7.37 -0.27
CA LEU A 90 4.05 6.28 -0.42
C LEU A 90 2.71 6.80 -0.96
N PRO A 91 1.88 5.93 -1.58
CA PRO A 91 2.09 4.50 -1.77
C PRO A 91 2.98 4.22 -2.99
N CYS A 92 3.29 2.95 -3.25
CA CYS A 92 4.06 2.49 -4.40
C CYS A 92 3.36 1.36 -5.13
N VAL A 93 3.37 1.41 -6.46
CA VAL A 93 3.06 0.28 -7.32
C VAL A 93 4.33 -0.52 -7.54
N ILE A 94 4.27 -1.82 -7.27
CA ILE A 94 5.33 -2.77 -7.57
C ILE A 94 4.92 -3.52 -8.83
N THR A 95 5.74 -3.48 -9.88
CA THR A 95 5.54 -4.23 -11.12
C THR A 95 6.62 -5.30 -11.21
N VAL A 96 6.23 -6.56 -11.37
CA VAL A 96 7.16 -7.65 -11.66
C VAL A 96 6.88 -8.20 -13.04
N ALA A 97 7.91 -8.26 -13.87
CA ALA A 97 7.84 -8.81 -15.22
C ALA A 97 8.87 -9.93 -15.41
N SER A 98 8.42 -11.07 -15.96
CA SER A 98 9.28 -12.19 -16.34
C SER A 98 8.69 -12.91 -17.54
N GLY A 99 9.42 -12.93 -18.66
CA GLY A 99 8.92 -13.49 -19.91
C GLY A 99 7.61 -12.81 -20.36
N GLY A 100 6.54 -13.60 -20.49
CA GLY A 100 5.20 -13.11 -20.83
C GLY A 100 4.32 -12.72 -19.63
N THR A 101 4.80 -12.94 -18.41
CA THR A 101 4.05 -12.67 -17.17
C THR A 101 4.34 -11.25 -16.68
N ARG A 102 3.30 -10.50 -16.33
CA ARG A 102 3.42 -9.17 -15.74
C ARG A 102 2.36 -9.00 -14.66
N LEU A 103 2.84 -8.92 -13.43
CA LEU A 103 2.01 -8.78 -12.24
C LEU A 103 2.31 -7.47 -11.54
N HIS A 104 1.29 -6.95 -10.88
CA HIS A 104 1.33 -5.73 -10.11
C HIS A 104 0.95 -6.00 -8.66
N SER A 105 1.49 -5.17 -7.78
CA SER A 105 1.20 -5.15 -6.36
C SER A 105 1.28 -3.71 -5.84
N LEU A 106 0.95 -3.54 -4.56
CA LEU A 106 0.81 -2.26 -3.90
C LEU A 106 1.55 -2.28 -2.57
N ALA A 107 2.38 -1.28 -2.32
CA ALA A 107 2.98 -1.00 -1.03
C ALA A 107 2.47 0.34 -0.47
N TYR A 108 1.74 0.31 0.63
CA TYR A 108 1.26 1.50 1.35
C TYR A 108 2.10 1.82 2.60
N ALA A 109 3.15 1.04 2.85
CA ALA A 109 4.10 1.21 3.94
C ALA A 109 5.48 0.63 3.54
N GLY A 110 6.49 0.79 4.41
CA GLY A 110 7.69 -0.05 4.33
C GLY A 110 7.39 -1.47 4.85
N GLY A 111 8.12 -2.47 4.36
CA GLY A 111 8.00 -3.87 4.79
C GLY A 111 7.81 -4.85 3.64
N THR A 112 7.10 -5.95 3.93
CA THR A 112 6.83 -7.03 2.97
C THR A 112 5.55 -6.74 2.17
N PHE A 113 5.68 -6.72 0.86
CA PHE A 113 4.58 -6.66 -0.11
C PHE A 113 4.91 -7.63 -1.24
N ASN A 114 4.17 -8.72 -1.36
CA ASN A 114 4.39 -9.76 -2.36
C ASN A 114 3.83 -9.34 -3.72
N THR A 115 4.27 -10.00 -4.80
CA THR A 115 3.69 -9.82 -6.13
C THR A 115 3.22 -11.16 -6.69
N THR A 116 1.91 -11.39 -6.65
CA THR A 116 1.29 -12.66 -7.04
C THR A 116 0.01 -12.42 -7.85
N PRO A 117 -0.60 -13.44 -8.48
CA PRO A 117 -1.89 -13.30 -9.13
C PRO A 117 -3.00 -12.76 -8.21
N GLU A 118 -2.93 -13.02 -6.91
CA GLU A 118 -3.88 -12.48 -5.93
C GLU A 118 -3.71 -10.97 -5.75
N THR A 119 -2.48 -10.44 -5.75
CA THR A 119 -2.23 -8.99 -5.67
C THR A 119 -2.64 -8.27 -6.95
N GLU A 120 -2.51 -8.91 -8.11
CA GLU A 120 -3.06 -8.39 -9.36
C GLU A 120 -4.59 -8.29 -9.30
N LEU A 121 -5.27 -9.33 -8.80
CA LEU A 121 -6.73 -9.33 -8.61
C LEU A 121 -7.20 -8.29 -7.59
N MET A 122 -6.40 -8.01 -6.56
CA MET A 122 -6.66 -6.93 -5.60
C MET A 122 -6.65 -5.56 -6.31
N LEU A 123 -5.69 -5.32 -7.20
CA LEU A 123 -5.65 -4.09 -7.99
C LEU A 123 -6.78 -4.00 -9.02
N VAL A 124 -7.20 -5.13 -9.62
CA VAL A 124 -8.41 -5.19 -10.45
C VAL A 124 -9.65 -4.75 -9.66
N TYR A 125 -9.81 -5.27 -8.44
CA TYR A 125 -10.92 -4.91 -7.57
C TYR A 125 -10.90 -3.42 -7.22
N LEU A 126 -9.77 -2.90 -6.70
CA LEU A 126 -9.62 -1.47 -6.36
C LEU A 126 -9.85 -0.55 -7.56
N ALA A 127 -9.29 -0.90 -8.72
CA ALA A 127 -9.50 -0.13 -9.94
C ALA A 127 -10.98 -0.07 -10.33
N ALA A 128 -11.71 -1.18 -10.19
CA ALA A 128 -13.14 -1.21 -10.47
C ALA A 128 -13.98 -0.39 -9.46
N GLN A 129 -13.59 -0.36 -8.18
CA GLN A 129 -14.22 0.52 -7.20
C GLN A 129 -14.05 2.01 -7.57
N LEU A 130 -12.92 2.36 -8.18
CA LEU A 130 -12.60 3.70 -8.67
C LEU A 130 -13.18 3.99 -10.07
N GLY A 131 -13.99 3.08 -10.63
CA GLY A 131 -14.58 3.25 -11.95
C GLY A 131 -13.57 3.19 -13.12
N THR A 132 -12.42 2.54 -12.92
CA THR A 132 -11.36 2.38 -13.91
C THR A 132 -10.94 0.92 -14.07
N ASN A 133 -9.80 0.67 -14.72
CA ASN A 133 -9.16 -0.64 -14.82
C ASN A 133 -7.71 -0.55 -14.32
N THR A 134 -7.02 -1.69 -14.13
CA THR A 134 -5.65 -1.72 -13.57
C THR A 134 -4.67 -0.81 -14.33
N ALA A 135 -4.75 -0.79 -15.67
CA ALA A 135 -3.88 0.07 -16.48
C ALA A 135 -4.19 1.56 -16.27
N GLY A 136 -5.46 1.93 -16.15
CA GLY A 136 -5.88 3.28 -15.82
C GLY A 136 -5.49 3.69 -14.40
N LEU A 137 -5.68 2.80 -13.41
CA LEU A 137 -5.28 3.04 -12.02
C LEU A 137 -3.77 3.30 -11.91
N ILE A 138 -2.95 2.44 -12.52
CA ILE A 138 -1.49 2.58 -12.50
C ILE A 138 -1.03 3.77 -13.36
N GLY A 139 -1.66 4.00 -14.51
CA GLY A 139 -1.31 5.08 -15.43
C GLY A 139 -1.59 6.47 -14.87
N HIS A 140 -2.68 6.63 -14.10
CA HIS A 140 -3.03 7.90 -13.44
C HIS A 140 -2.46 8.04 -12.04
N PHE A 141 -1.89 6.97 -11.49
CA PHE A 141 -1.42 6.89 -10.11
C PHE A 141 -0.59 8.10 -9.65
N GLN A 142 0.39 8.55 -10.45
CA GLN A 142 1.25 9.67 -10.08
C GLN A 142 0.56 11.05 -10.19
N GLY A 143 -0.50 11.16 -10.99
CA GLY A 143 -1.22 12.41 -11.23
C GLY A 143 -2.54 12.56 -10.44
N SER A 144 -3.02 11.49 -9.80
CA SER A 144 -4.32 11.45 -9.12
C SER A 144 -4.14 11.33 -7.61
N LEU A 145 -4.37 12.42 -6.88
CA LEU A 145 -4.34 12.41 -5.40
C LEU A 145 -5.41 11.47 -4.81
N HIS A 146 -6.55 11.33 -5.47
CA HIS A 146 -7.61 10.44 -5.02
C HIS A 146 -7.19 8.97 -5.10
N ASP A 147 -6.60 8.56 -6.24
CA ASP A 147 -6.10 7.18 -6.40
C ASP A 147 -4.99 6.90 -5.39
N GLN A 148 -4.08 7.85 -5.18
CA GLN A 148 -3.03 7.76 -4.16
C GLN A 148 -3.62 7.62 -2.75
N GLN A 149 -4.66 8.39 -2.40
CA GLN A 149 -5.30 8.31 -1.09
C GLN A 149 -5.91 6.93 -0.85
N VAL A 150 -6.66 6.40 -1.82
CA VAL A 150 -7.28 5.07 -1.73
C VAL A 150 -6.23 3.97 -1.64
N MET A 151 -5.20 4.02 -2.49
CA MET A 151 -4.12 3.03 -2.48
C MET A 151 -3.20 3.15 -1.25
N ASN A 152 -3.24 4.27 -0.52
CA ASN A 152 -2.49 4.46 0.71
C ASN A 152 -3.32 4.17 1.98
N ASP A 153 -4.62 3.90 1.85
CA ASP A 153 -5.49 3.58 2.98
C ASP A 153 -5.43 2.08 3.32
N PRO A 154 -4.84 1.70 4.47
CA PRO A 154 -4.77 0.30 4.88
C PRO A 154 -6.13 -0.38 5.01
N ASN A 155 -7.20 0.38 5.32
CA ASN A 155 -8.55 -0.18 5.44
C ASN A 155 -9.13 -0.54 4.07
N ALA A 156 -8.96 0.34 3.08
CA ALA A 156 -9.35 0.07 1.70
C ALA A 156 -8.60 -1.14 1.14
N VAL A 157 -7.28 -1.22 1.38
CA VAL A 157 -6.45 -2.35 0.95
C VAL A 157 -6.84 -3.65 1.66
N GLN A 158 -7.11 -3.61 2.97
CA GLN A 158 -7.57 -4.78 3.71
C GLN A 158 -8.95 -5.26 3.25
N ALA A 159 -9.88 -4.33 2.99
CA ALA A 159 -11.20 -4.65 2.45
C ALA A 159 -11.09 -5.30 1.07
N ALA A 160 -10.23 -4.77 0.20
CA ALA A 160 -9.96 -5.35 -1.11
C ALA A 160 -9.37 -6.78 -1.01
N GLN A 161 -8.41 -7.02 -0.11
CA GLN A 161 -7.89 -8.37 0.14
C GLN A 161 -9.00 -9.34 0.58
N SER A 162 -9.85 -8.92 1.53
CA SER A 162 -10.98 -9.74 1.99
C SER A 162 -12.02 -10.00 0.89
N ALA A 163 -12.27 -9.02 0.02
CA ALA A 163 -13.14 -9.19 -1.14
C ALA A 163 -12.55 -10.18 -2.15
N VAL A 164 -11.24 -10.11 -2.41
CA VAL A 164 -10.55 -11.08 -3.29
C VAL A 164 -10.66 -12.49 -2.74
N VAL A 165 -10.29 -12.69 -1.47
CA VAL A 165 -10.35 -13.99 -0.80
C VAL A 165 -11.77 -14.58 -0.87
N SER A 166 -12.78 -13.82 -0.45
CA SER A 166 -14.17 -14.31 -0.42
C SER A 166 -14.72 -14.68 -1.80
N ASN A 167 -14.49 -13.83 -2.82
CA ASN A 167 -14.94 -14.10 -4.19
C ASN A 167 -14.24 -15.32 -4.78
N LEU A 168 -12.93 -15.48 -4.57
CA LEU A 168 -12.19 -16.63 -5.07
C LEU A 168 -12.62 -17.92 -4.38
N GLN A 169 -12.72 -17.93 -3.05
CA GLN A 169 -13.16 -19.10 -2.29
C GLN A 169 -14.57 -19.56 -2.73
N GLN A 170 -15.49 -18.61 -2.91
CA GLN A 170 -16.86 -18.92 -3.36
C GLN A 170 -16.89 -19.42 -4.81
N ARG A 171 -16.18 -18.76 -5.73
CA ARG A 171 -16.24 -19.09 -7.16
C ARG A 171 -15.54 -20.40 -7.51
N TYR A 172 -14.42 -20.68 -6.84
CA TYR A 172 -13.52 -21.79 -7.17
C TYR A 172 -13.58 -22.94 -6.15
N ALA A 173 -14.41 -22.82 -5.11
CA ALA A 173 -14.57 -23.83 -4.05
C ALA A 173 -13.22 -24.21 -3.40
N VAL A 174 -12.35 -23.21 -3.20
CA VAL A 174 -11.05 -23.33 -2.52
C VAL A 174 -11.12 -22.71 -1.12
N THR A 175 -10.19 -23.09 -0.25
CA THR A 175 -9.97 -22.43 1.04
C THR A 175 -8.54 -21.90 1.08
N LEU A 176 -8.38 -20.58 1.14
CA LEU A 176 -7.08 -19.94 1.21
C LEU A 176 -6.59 -19.91 2.67
N ALA A 177 -5.35 -20.35 2.89
CA ALA A 177 -4.70 -20.43 4.19
C ALA A 177 -4.13 -19.07 4.64
N ALA A 178 -3.79 -18.18 3.71
CA ALA A 178 -3.16 -16.89 3.97
C ALA A 178 -4.01 -15.74 3.39
N PRO A 179 -5.10 -15.32 4.06
CA PRO A 179 -5.99 -14.28 3.53
C PRO A 179 -5.35 -12.89 3.43
N ALA A 180 -4.25 -12.63 4.15
CA ALA A 180 -3.43 -11.43 4.04
C ALA A 180 -2.27 -11.62 3.05
N PHE A 181 -2.58 -12.09 1.84
CA PHE A 181 -1.60 -12.50 0.82
C PHE A 181 -0.65 -11.36 0.39
N LEU A 182 -1.09 -10.09 0.53
CA LEU A 182 -0.27 -8.94 0.16
C LEU A 182 0.97 -8.84 1.02
N THR A 183 0.84 -8.97 2.34
CA THR A 183 1.92 -8.67 3.31
C THR A 183 2.48 -9.89 4.03
N THR A 184 1.86 -11.05 3.88
CA THR A 184 2.33 -12.29 4.51
C THR A 184 3.62 -12.78 3.85
N SER A 185 4.74 -12.67 4.54
CA SER A 185 6.01 -13.25 4.07
C SER A 185 5.86 -14.75 3.81
N PHE A 186 6.31 -15.21 2.64
CA PHE A 186 6.30 -16.62 2.29
C PHE A 186 7.49 -17.02 1.44
N VAL A 187 7.76 -18.33 1.41
CA VAL A 187 8.79 -18.96 0.57
C VAL A 187 8.09 -19.92 -0.37
N VAL A 188 8.44 -19.86 -1.66
CA VAL A 188 7.90 -20.78 -2.68
C VAL A 188 8.18 -22.23 -2.29
N GLY A 189 7.19 -23.10 -2.45
CA GLY A 189 7.22 -24.51 -2.06
C GLY A 189 6.89 -24.77 -0.59
N GLN A 190 6.54 -23.75 0.21
CA GLN A 190 6.11 -23.91 1.60
C GLN A 190 4.61 -23.70 1.77
N PRO A 191 3.97 -24.29 2.80
CA PRO A 191 2.58 -24.01 3.13
C PRO A 191 2.31 -22.52 3.38
N GLY A 192 1.09 -22.06 3.08
CA GLY A 192 0.66 -20.66 3.21
C GLY A 192 0.29 -20.08 1.85
N VAL A 193 0.78 -18.87 1.54
CA VAL A 193 0.47 -18.18 0.28
C VAL A 193 0.81 -19.04 -0.94
N ASP A 194 1.95 -19.74 -0.96
CA ASP A 194 2.31 -20.57 -2.11
C ASP A 194 1.34 -21.76 -2.33
N SER A 195 0.88 -22.41 -1.25
CA SER A 195 -0.15 -23.45 -1.37
C SER A 195 -1.48 -22.91 -1.87
N ASP A 196 -1.81 -21.65 -1.54
CA ASP A 196 -3.00 -20.96 -2.02
C ASP A 196 -2.89 -20.69 -3.53
N LEU A 197 -1.72 -20.22 -4.00
CA LEU A 197 -1.44 -20.06 -5.43
C LEU A 197 -1.55 -21.38 -6.20
N VAL A 198 -1.01 -22.47 -5.64
CA VAL A 198 -1.14 -23.81 -6.25
C VAL A 198 -2.60 -24.26 -6.31
N ALA A 199 -3.38 -24.03 -5.25
CA ALA A 199 -4.80 -24.37 -5.21
C ALA A 199 -5.61 -23.55 -6.23
N LEU A 200 -5.35 -22.24 -6.33
CA LEU A 200 -5.98 -21.33 -7.28
C LEU A 200 -5.64 -21.70 -8.73
N ALA A 201 -4.37 -22.00 -9.03
CA ALA A 201 -3.96 -22.48 -10.36
C ALA A 201 -4.66 -23.80 -10.71
N LYS A 202 -4.70 -24.76 -9.78
CA LYS A 202 -5.41 -26.04 -9.98
C LYS A 202 -6.91 -25.85 -10.21
N ALA A 203 -7.51 -24.85 -9.58
CA ALA A 203 -8.93 -24.53 -9.74
C ALA A 203 -9.23 -23.70 -11.01
N GLY A 204 -8.21 -23.24 -11.74
CA GLY A 204 -8.37 -22.43 -12.95
C GLY A 204 -8.59 -20.94 -12.69
N ALA A 205 -8.19 -20.43 -11.51
CA ALA A 205 -8.17 -19.00 -11.23
C ALA A 205 -6.88 -18.30 -11.73
N ILE A 206 -5.85 -19.08 -12.05
CA ILE A 206 -4.58 -18.62 -12.61
C ILE A 206 -4.36 -19.38 -13.92
N ASP A 207 -4.02 -18.67 -14.98
CA ASP A 207 -3.80 -19.23 -16.32
C ASP A 207 -2.41 -19.89 -16.44
N SER A 208 -2.14 -20.49 -17.61
CA SER A 208 -0.86 -21.15 -17.88
C SER A 208 0.35 -20.22 -17.90
N ASN A 209 0.14 -18.91 -18.04
CA ASN A 209 1.19 -17.89 -18.01
C ASN A 209 1.42 -17.35 -16.59
N GLY A 210 0.71 -17.87 -15.59
CA GLY A 210 0.79 -17.36 -14.23
C GLY A 210 0.08 -16.02 -14.03
N GLN A 211 -0.78 -15.60 -14.96
CA GLN A 211 -1.65 -14.43 -14.80
C GLN A 211 -3.00 -14.86 -14.23
N PRO A 212 -3.77 -13.97 -13.58
CA PRO A 212 -5.15 -14.28 -13.24
C PRO A 212 -5.97 -14.67 -14.47
N ASP A 213 -6.75 -15.75 -14.36
CA ASP A 213 -7.64 -16.18 -15.43
C ASP A 213 -8.70 -15.09 -15.75
N PRO A 214 -9.09 -14.88 -17.02
CA PRO A 214 -10.07 -13.85 -17.39
C PRO A 214 -11.41 -13.93 -16.64
N VAL A 215 -11.84 -15.12 -16.21
CA VAL A 215 -13.04 -15.30 -15.39
C VAL A 215 -12.80 -14.76 -13.98
N ALA A 216 -11.62 -14.97 -13.39
CA ALA A 216 -11.26 -14.38 -12.10
C ALA A 216 -11.19 -12.85 -12.22
N VAL A 217 -10.54 -12.32 -13.25
CA VAL A 217 -10.49 -10.87 -13.51
C VAL A 217 -11.90 -10.29 -13.62
N SER A 218 -12.77 -10.90 -14.43
CA SER A 218 -14.14 -10.43 -14.63
C SER A 218 -14.96 -10.47 -13.34
N LEU A 219 -14.78 -11.52 -12.52
CA LEU A 219 -15.42 -11.64 -11.20
C LEU A 219 -15.03 -10.49 -10.29
N LEU A 220 -13.72 -10.20 -10.16
CA LEU A 220 -13.23 -9.16 -9.25
C LEU A 220 -13.52 -7.75 -9.76
N GLN A 221 -13.54 -7.56 -11.08
CA GLN A 221 -13.98 -6.30 -11.67
C GLN A 221 -15.47 -6.03 -11.36
N GLN A 222 -16.35 -7.03 -11.49
CA GLN A 222 -17.77 -6.88 -11.16
C GLN A 222 -17.98 -6.65 -9.66
N ALA A 223 -17.26 -7.40 -8.82
CA ALA A 223 -17.33 -7.26 -7.37
C ALA A 223 -16.87 -5.86 -6.91
N GLY A 224 -15.81 -5.31 -7.51
CA GLY A 224 -15.33 -3.96 -7.21
C GLY A 224 -16.30 -2.88 -7.69
N ALA A 225 -16.81 -2.99 -8.91
CA ALA A 225 -17.80 -2.05 -9.46
C ALA A 225 -19.11 -2.00 -8.64
N ALA A 226 -19.46 -3.08 -7.94
CA ALA A 226 -20.60 -3.12 -7.04
C ALA A 226 -20.37 -2.40 -5.69
N HIS A 227 -19.13 -1.99 -5.39
CA HIS A 227 -18.73 -1.34 -4.13
C HIS A 227 -17.86 -0.09 -4.41
N PRO A 228 -18.41 0.96 -5.07
CA PRO A 228 -17.64 2.16 -5.41
C PRO A 228 -17.15 2.92 -4.18
N LEU A 229 -16.03 3.63 -4.33
CA LEU A 229 -15.40 4.48 -3.30
C LEU A 229 -15.71 5.97 -3.51
#